data_AF-A0A7K4CK71-F1
#
_entry.id   AF-A0A7K4CK71-F1
#
_cell.length_a   1.000
_cell.length_b   1.000
_cell.length_c   1.000
_cell.angle_alpha   90.00
_cell.angle_beta   90.00
_cell.angle_gamma   90.00
#
_symmetry.space_group_name_H-M   'P 1'
#
loop_
_entity.id
_entity.type
_entity.pdbx_description
1 polymer ?
#
loop_
_entity_poly.entity_id
_entity_poly.type
_entity_poly.pdbx_seq_one_letter_code
_entity_poly.pdbx_strand_id
1 'polypeptide(L)'
;MMEIEKEMDVEGSHIIAKQRTKTTEKVLDYDYKKCAGCSICIAICPKKALQEGPLQEIAKGLDAPPVLIDLDACVFCGMCVNFCPLKAFKMTVEEKPEMTVIEETAAKAASA
;
A
#
# COMPACT_ATOMS: atom_id res chain seq x y z
N MET A 1 -9.78 16.26 -15.38
CA MET A 1 -9.88 15.86 -13.96
C MET A 1 -9.14 14.54 -13.84
N MET A 2 -8.05 14.48 -13.07
CA MET A 2 -7.27 13.25 -12.90
C MET A 2 -7.98 12.44 -11.82
N GLU A 3 -8.61 11.33 -12.19
CA GLU A 3 -9.32 10.44 -11.26
C GLU A 3 -8.27 9.55 -10.58
N ILE A 4 -8.00 9.85 -9.31
CA ILE A 4 -7.15 9.04 -8.44
C ILE A 4 -8.10 8.30 -7.51
N GLU A 5 -8.12 6.97 -7.63
CA GLU A 5 -8.88 6.11 -6.74
C GLU A 5 -7.95 5.56 -5.68
N LYS A 6 -8.42 5.52 -4.43
CA LYS A 6 -7.71 4.91 -3.32
C LYS A 6 -8.62 3.93 -2.61
N GLU A 7 -8.05 2.79 -2.25
CA GLU A 7 -8.75 1.69 -1.57
C GLU A 7 -7.85 1.18 -0.43
N MET A 8 -8.45 0.70 0.66
CA MET A 8 -7.72 0.05 1.74
C MET A 8 -8.50 -1.16 2.22
N ASP A 9 -7.83 -2.31 2.16
CA ASP A 9 -8.37 -3.61 2.55
C ASP A 9 -7.55 -4.18 3.72
N VAL A 10 -8.17 -5.03 4.53
CA VAL A 10 -7.50 -5.75 5.63
C VAL A 10 -7.60 -7.25 5.38
N GLU A 11 -6.44 -7.89 5.17
CA GLU A 11 -6.30 -9.32 4.95
C GLU A 11 -5.45 -9.94 6.08
N GLY A 12 -6.12 -10.40 7.14
CA GLY A 12 -5.43 -10.93 8.32
C GLY A 12 -4.56 -9.87 8.98
N SER A 13 -3.23 -10.06 8.98
CA SER A 13 -2.29 -9.06 9.52
C SER A 13 -1.84 -7.99 8.52
N HIS A 14 -2.31 -8.07 7.27
CA HIS A 14 -1.89 -7.20 6.20
C HIS A 14 -2.93 -6.10 5.97
N ILE A 15 -2.51 -4.85 6.09
CA ILE A 15 -3.28 -3.67 5.69
C ILE A 15 -2.79 -3.25 4.32
N ILE A 16 -3.63 -3.45 3.31
CA ILE A 16 -3.29 -3.27 1.90
C ILE A 16 -3.94 -1.97 1.42
N ALA A 17 -3.15 -0.92 1.26
CA ALA A 17 -3.58 0.32 0.64
C ALA A 17 -3.24 0.33 -0.85
N LYS A 18 -4.19 0.68 -1.71
CA LYS A 18 -4.01 0.76 -3.17
C LYS A 18 -4.30 2.18 -3.63
N GLN A 19 -3.47 2.69 -4.54
CA GLN A 19 -3.75 3.90 -5.31
C GLN A 19 -3.76 3.52 -6.78
N ARG A 20 -4.92 3.69 -7.43
CA ARG A 20 -5.10 3.44 -8.84
C ARG A 20 -5.26 4.76 -9.58
N THR A 21 -4.55 4.83 -10.69
CA THR A 21 -4.65 5.89 -11.70
C THR A 21 -4.87 5.22 -13.06
N LYS A 22 -5.08 6.00 -14.11
CA LYS A 22 -5.32 5.46 -15.47
C LYS A 22 -4.19 4.58 -15.98
N THR A 23 -2.95 4.87 -15.58
CA THR A 23 -1.73 4.23 -16.13
C THR A 23 -0.95 3.46 -15.08
N THR A 24 -1.25 3.62 -13.79
CA THR A 24 -0.41 3.09 -12.72
C THR A 24 -1.24 2.68 -11.52
N GLU A 25 -0.90 1.53 -10.96
CA GLU A 25 -1.41 1.01 -9.71
C GLU A 25 -0.26 0.88 -8.71
N LYS A 26 -0.41 1.52 -7.54
CA LYS A 26 0.54 1.42 -6.43
C LYS A 26 -0.12 0.68 -5.30
N VAL A 27 0.55 -0.33 -4.76
CA VAL A 27 0.07 -1.11 -3.61
C VAL A 27 1.07 -0.94 -2.49
N LEU A 28 0.60 -0.51 -1.32
CA LEU A 28 1.34 -0.45 -0.06
C LEU A 28 0.77 -1.54 0.85
N ASP A 29 1.56 -2.57 1.10
CA ASP A 29 1.25 -3.67 2.00
C ASP A 29 1.95 -3.45 3.35
N TYR A 30 1.17 -3.33 4.41
CA TYR A 30 1.64 -3.17 5.78
C TYR A 30 1.29 -4.40 6.63
N ASP A 31 2.30 -5.20 6.96
CA ASP A 31 2.17 -6.32 7.89
C ASP A 31 2.36 -5.82 9.33
N TYR A 32 1.25 -5.56 10.02
CA TYR A 32 1.31 -4.94 11.34
C TYR A 32 1.86 -5.89 12.42
N LYS A 33 1.87 -7.20 12.20
CA LYS A 33 2.49 -8.18 13.13
C LYS A 33 4.02 -8.13 13.11
N LYS A 34 4.63 -7.63 12.03
CA LYS A 34 6.07 -7.33 11.99
C LYS A 34 6.42 -5.96 12.57
N CYS A 35 5.42 -5.14 12.87
CA CYS A 35 5.64 -3.78 13.33
C CYS A 35 5.92 -3.74 14.84
N ALA A 36 7.05 -3.19 15.24
CA ALA A 36 7.38 -2.98 16.67
C ALA A 36 6.87 -1.63 17.23
N GLY A 37 6.16 -0.82 16.44
CA GLY A 37 5.67 0.49 16.91
C GLY A 37 6.77 1.53 17.18
N CYS A 38 7.91 1.47 16.50
CA CYS A 38 9.05 2.39 16.72
C CYS A 38 8.86 3.85 16.22
N SER A 39 7.71 4.16 15.62
CA SER A 39 7.32 5.50 15.13
C SER A 39 8.25 6.20 14.11
N ILE A 40 9.29 5.54 13.58
CA ILE A 40 10.18 6.09 12.55
C ILE A 40 9.40 6.51 11.28
N CYS A 41 8.48 5.65 10.83
CA CYS A 41 7.67 5.92 9.63
C CYS A 41 6.74 7.14 9.80
N ILE A 42 6.27 7.40 11.03
CA ILE A 42 5.44 8.56 11.37
C ILE A 42 6.27 9.84 11.26
N ALA A 43 7.47 9.84 11.84
CA ALA A 43 8.36 11.00 11.84
C ALA A 43 8.82 11.41 10.43
N ILE A 44 9.07 10.45 9.53
CA ILE A 44 9.57 10.73 8.18
C ILE A 44 8.45 11.02 7.17
N CYS A 45 7.19 10.76 7.48
CA CYS A 45 6.10 10.90 6.51
C CYS A 45 5.84 12.38 6.16
N PRO A 46 6.09 12.82 4.91
CA PRO A 46 6.01 14.24 4.53
C PRO A 46 4.58 14.78 4.56
N LYS A 47 3.59 13.89 4.43
CA LYS A 47 2.16 14.22 4.47
C LYS A 47 1.52 13.93 5.82
N LYS A 48 2.27 13.45 6.81
CA LYS A 48 1.76 13.06 8.14
C LYS A 48 0.58 12.08 8.06
N ALA A 49 0.60 11.19 7.08
CA ALA A 49 -0.46 10.21 6.83
C ALA A 49 -0.39 8.98 7.75
N LEU A 50 0.50 8.97 8.75
CA LEU A 50 0.71 7.85 9.66
C LEU A 50 0.57 8.35 11.10
N GLN A 51 -0.09 7.56 11.95
CA GLN A 51 -0.33 7.88 13.36
C GLN A 51 -0.06 6.66 14.24
N GLU A 52 0.20 6.89 15.52
CA GLU A 52 0.38 5.81 16.49
C GLU A 52 -0.96 5.10 16.74
N GLY A 53 -0.94 3.77 16.70
CA GLY A 53 -2.06 2.94 17.14
C GLY A 53 -2.13 2.82 18.66
N PRO A 54 -3.03 1.97 19.19
CA PRO A 54 -3.23 1.79 20.63
C PRO A 54 -2.11 0.92 21.27
N LEU A 55 -0.87 1.40 21.27
CA LEU A 55 0.32 0.65 21.70
C LEU A 55 0.19 0.04 23.11
N GLN A 56 -0.42 0.75 24.05
CA GLN A 56 -0.64 0.27 25.42
C GLN A 56 -1.58 -0.93 25.47
N GLU A 57 -2.60 -0.95 24.62
CA GLU A 57 -3.56 -2.06 24.57
C GLU A 57 -2.98 -3.25 23.79
N ILE A 58 -2.17 -2.98 22.77
CA ILE A 58 -1.41 -4.01 22.06
C ILE A 58 -0.46 -4.73 23.02
N ALA A 59 0.23 -4.00 23.89
CA ALA A 59 1.09 -4.59 24.93
C ALA A 59 0.32 -5.45 25.94
N LYS A 60 -0.99 -5.23 26.10
CA LYS A 60 -1.89 -6.05 26.94
C LYS A 60 -2.54 -7.22 26.19
N GLY A 61 -2.24 -7.38 24.90
CA GLY A 61 -2.72 -8.49 24.07
C GLY A 61 -3.83 -8.14 23.06
N LEU A 62 -4.13 -6.85 22.84
CA LEU A 62 -5.03 -6.45 21.77
C LEU A 62 -4.38 -6.73 20.39
N ASP A 63 -5.06 -7.47 19.53
CA ASP A 63 -4.65 -7.65 18.12
C ASP A 63 -5.06 -6.40 17.33
N ALA A 64 -4.18 -5.40 17.32
CA ALA A 64 -4.38 -4.15 16.62
C ALA A 64 -3.06 -3.66 15.98
N PRO A 65 -3.13 -2.87 14.90
CA PRO A 65 -1.94 -2.35 14.25
C PRO A 65 -1.25 -1.27 15.11
N PRO A 66 0.08 -1.36 15.33
CA PRO A 66 0.85 -0.33 16.04
C PRO A 66 0.91 1.02 15.33
N VAL A 67 0.67 1.05 14.02
CA VAL A 67 0.64 2.26 13.19
C VAL A 67 -0.64 2.28 12.36
N LEU A 68 -1.35 3.40 12.37
CA LEU A 68 -2.56 3.63 11.57
C LEU A 68 -2.21 4.46 10.33
N ILE A 69 -2.86 4.17 9.20
CA ILE A 69 -2.64 4.84 7.92
C ILE A 69 -3.88 5.66 7.56
N ASP A 70 -3.71 6.97 7.38
CA ASP A 70 -4.69 7.85 6.75
C ASP A 70 -4.52 7.74 5.22
N LEU A 71 -5.46 7.03 4.58
CA LEU A 71 -5.42 6.78 3.15
C LEU A 71 -5.60 8.06 2.33
N ASP A 72 -6.42 9.00 2.80
CA ASP A 72 -6.70 10.25 2.10
C ASP A 72 -5.46 11.13 2.04
N ALA A 73 -4.70 11.20 3.14
CA ALA A 73 -3.43 11.91 3.21
C ALA A 73 -2.27 11.17 2.53
N CYS A 74 -2.30 9.84 2.46
CA CYS A 74 -1.21 9.04 1.91
C CYS A 74 -1.00 9.30 0.41
N VAL A 75 0.24 9.62 0.02
CA VAL A 75 0.61 9.89 -1.39
C VAL A 75 1.45 8.78 -2.02
N PHE A 76 1.56 7.61 -1.36
CA PHE A 76 2.28 6.45 -1.86
C PHE A 76 3.73 6.77 -2.29
N CYS A 77 4.44 7.53 -1.44
CA CYS A 77 5.82 7.96 -1.70
C CYS A 77 6.89 6.90 -1.34
N GLY A 78 6.51 5.85 -0.61
CA GLY A 78 7.41 4.75 -0.26
C GLY A 78 8.42 5.04 0.87
N MET A 79 8.41 6.21 1.52
CA MET A 79 9.34 6.50 2.62
C MET A 79 9.19 5.53 3.80
N CYS A 80 7.97 5.14 4.16
CA CYS A 80 7.74 4.14 5.20
C CYS A 80 8.37 2.78 4.89
N VAL A 81 8.43 2.40 3.61
CA VAL A 81 9.07 1.15 3.15
C VAL A 81 10.58 1.24 3.31
N ASN A 82 11.17 2.36 2.87
CA ASN A 82 12.62 2.54 2.87
C ASN A 82 13.22 2.67 4.28
N PHE A 83 12.50 3.29 5.21
CA PHE A 83 13.00 3.56 6.56
C PHE A 83 12.55 2.55 7.61
N CYS A 84 11.70 1.57 7.27
CA CYS A 84 11.28 0.55 8.24
C CYS A 84 12.40 -0.49 8.43
N PRO A 85 13.06 -0.55 9.61
CA PRO A 85 14.14 -1.51 9.86
C PRO A 85 13.65 -2.96 9.87
N LEU A 86 12.36 -3.17 10.19
CA LEU A 86 11.73 -4.49 10.28
C LEU A 86 11.09 -4.94 8.97
N LYS A 87 11.13 -4.10 7.93
CA LYS A 87 10.49 -4.36 6.63
C LYS A 87 9.00 -4.75 6.78
N ALA A 88 8.31 -4.09 7.71
CA ALA A 88 6.88 -4.27 7.94
C ALA A 88 6.03 -3.68 6.81
N PHE A 89 6.58 -2.72 6.06
CA PHE A 89 5.95 -2.16 4.86
C PHE A 89 6.61 -2.72 3.60
N LYS A 90 5.81 -2.97 2.57
CA LYS A 90 6.23 -3.30 1.20
C LYS A 90 5.42 -2.45 0.23
N MET A 91 6.03 -2.04 -0.87
CA MET A 91 5.34 -1.29 -1.90
C MET A 91 5.64 -1.90 -3.27
N THR A 92 4.60 -2.10 -4.07
CA THR A 92 4.71 -2.48 -5.48
C THR A 92 4.09 -1.40 -6.35
N VAL A 93 4.62 -1.26 -7.56
CA VAL A 93 4.12 -0.32 -8.57
C VAL A 93 3.97 -1.10 -9.86
N GLU A 94 2.75 -1.15 -10.37
CA GLU A 94 2.41 -1.79 -11.63
C GLU A 94 2.00 -0.71 -12.63
N GLU A 95 2.68 -0.68 -13.77
CA GLU A 95 2.33 0.20 -14.88
C GLU A 95 1.35 -0.56 -15.78
N LYS A 96 0.14 -0.02 -15.93
CA LYS A 96 -0.83 -0.50 -16.91
C LYS A 96 -0.55 0.27 -18.20
N PRO A 97 0.00 -0.37 -19.25
CA PRO A 97 0.12 0.31 -20.54
C PRO A 97 -1.29 0.72 -20.98
N GLU A 98 -1.44 1.98 -21.38
CA GLU A 98 -2.68 2.44 -22.02
C GLU A 98 -3.01 1.47 -23.16
N MET A 99 -4.29 1.12 -23.34
CA MET A 99 -4.75 0.35 -24.49
C MET A 99 -4.28 1.04 -25.78
N THR A 100 -3.15 0.63 -26.32
CA THR A 100 -2.85 0.82 -27.73
C THR A 100 -3.76 -0.14 -28.47
N VAL A 101 -4.82 0.44 -29.03
CA VAL A 101 -5.47 -0.04 -30.25
C VAL A 101 -4.39 -0.38 -31.28
N ILE A 102 -3.92 -1.62 -31.26
CA ILE A 102 -3.50 -2.36 -32.45
C ILE A 102 -4.28 -3.67 -32.44
N GLU A 103 -5.46 -3.56 -33.03
CA GLU A 103 -6.22 -4.57 -33.77
C GLU A 103 -5.88 -6.06 -33.55
N GLU A 104 -6.93 -6.81 -33.20
CA GLU A 104 -7.28 -8.07 -33.84
C GLU A 104 -6.36 -8.48 -35.01
N THR A 105 -5.30 -9.24 -34.76
CA THR A 105 -4.72 -10.22 -35.72
C THR A 105 -3.65 -11.06 -35.02
N ALA A 106 -4.02 -11.76 -33.96
CA ALA A 106 -3.39 -13.02 -33.59
C ALA A 106 -4.46 -14.10 -33.62
N ALA A 107 -4.96 -14.31 -34.84
CA ALA A 107 -5.78 -15.44 -35.20
C ALA A 107 -5.15 -16.74 -34.67
N LYS A 108 -6.00 -17.60 -34.11
CA LYS A 108 -6.15 -18.95 -34.65
C LYS A 108 -4.83 -19.73 -34.82
N ALA A 109 -4.24 -20.14 -33.71
CA ALA A 109 -3.27 -21.25 -33.67
C ALA A 109 -3.54 -22.13 -32.44
N ALA A 110 -4.75 -22.68 -32.35
CA ALA A 110 -5.09 -23.77 -31.43
C ALA A 110 -6.20 -24.64 -32.05
N SER A 111 -5.97 -25.08 -33.29
CA SER A 111 -6.67 -26.21 -33.90
C SER A 111 -5.90 -26.65 -35.15
N ALA A 112 -4.82 -27.37 -34.94
CA ALA A 112 -4.24 -28.31 -35.90
C ALA A 112 -3.60 -29.43 -35.09
#